data_AF-X1J5R3-F1
#
_entry.id   AF-X1J5R3-F1
#
_cell.length_a   1.000
_cell.length_b   1.000
_cell.length_c   1.000
_cell.angle_alpha   90.00
_cell.angle_beta   90.00
_cell.angle_gamma   90.00
#
_symmetry.space_group_name_H-M   'P 1'
#
loop_
_entity.id
_entity.type
_entity.pdbx_description
1 polymer ?
#
loop_
_entity_poly.entity_id
_entity_poly.type
_entity_poly.pdbx_seq_one_letter_code
_entity_poly.pdbx_strand_id
1 'polypeptide(L)'
;MHKLIYIGFGCYRCSGCGEKTTTEEIESFMQTPCSGQDNLVKINKKVAALDQKIKEMALIQGTLDDALKNLVDHVKTLGPAVTE
;
A
#
# COMPACT_ATOMS: atom_id res chain seq x y z
N MET A 1 -25.20 -3.10 -11.16
CA MET A 1 -25.89 -3.17 -9.84
C MET A 1 -25.62 -4.53 -9.24
N HIS A 2 -25.35 -4.62 -7.93
CA HIS A 2 -25.15 -5.90 -7.27
C HIS A 2 -26.46 -6.70 -7.23
N LYS A 3 -26.41 -7.98 -7.63
CA LYS A 3 -27.51 -8.91 -7.45
C LYS A 3 -27.20 -9.84 -6.29
N LEU A 4 -27.81 -9.55 -5.14
CA LEU A 4 -27.51 -10.19 -3.86
C LEU A 4 -28.30 -11.51 -3.69
N ILE A 5 -27.61 -12.51 -3.16
CA ILE A 5 -28.16 -13.81 -2.74
C ILE A 5 -28.00 -13.89 -1.23
N TYR A 6 -29.10 -14.12 -0.50
CA TYR A 6 -29.04 -14.33 0.95
C TYR A 6 -28.35 -15.65 1.27
N ILE A 7 -27.40 -15.63 2.21
CA ILE A 7 -26.61 -16.80 2.60
C ILE A 7 -26.74 -17.16 4.10
N GLY A 8 -27.64 -16.50 4.83
CA GLY A 8 -27.90 -16.75 6.26
C GLY A 8 -27.32 -15.70 7.20
N PHE A 9 -27.86 -15.61 8.42
CA PHE A 9 -27.38 -14.73 9.51
C PHE A 9 -27.23 -13.24 9.13
N GLY A 10 -28.14 -12.72 8.29
CA GLY A 10 -28.04 -11.33 7.82
C GLY A 10 -26.91 -11.09 6.82
N CYS A 11 -26.32 -12.14 6.25
CA CYS A 11 -25.26 -12.04 5.25
C CYS A 11 -25.80 -12.31 3.85
N TYR A 12 -25.23 -11.62 2.88
CA TYR A 12 -25.55 -11.71 1.46
C TYR A 12 -24.27 -11.86 0.65
N ARG A 13 -24.38 -12.52 -0.50
CA ARG A 13 -23.31 -12.65 -1.49
C ARG A 13 -23.78 -12.10 -2.83
N CYS A 14 -22.97 -11.27 -3.48
CA CYS A 14 -23.28 -10.84 -4.83
C CYS A 14 -23.03 -11.97 -5.84
N SER A 15 -24.02 -12.27 -6.67
CA SER A 15 -23.92 -13.25 -7.76
C SER A 15 -23.02 -12.81 -8.92
N GLY A 16 -22.72 -11.51 -9.04
CA GLY A 16 -21.86 -10.96 -10.09
C GLY A 16 -20.38 -11.00 -9.72
N CYS A 17 -20.01 -10.30 -8.65
CA CYS A 17 -18.61 -10.19 -8.19
C CYS A 17 -18.21 -11.23 -7.13
N GLY A 18 -19.17 -11.97 -6.56
CA GLY A 18 -18.88 -12.99 -5.53
C GLY A 18 -18.61 -12.44 -4.13
N GLU A 19 -18.46 -11.13 -3.97
CA GLU A 19 -18.23 -10.45 -2.68
C GLU A 19 -19.40 -10.59 -1.72
N LYS A 20 -19.09 -10.58 -0.42
CA LYS A 20 -20.07 -10.71 0.66
C LYS A 20 -20.34 -9.34 1.30
N THR A 21 -21.55 -9.16 1.82
CA THR A 21 -21.97 -7.98 2.58
C THR A 21 -22.94 -8.42 3.67
N THR A 22 -23.12 -7.58 4.69
CA THR A 22 -24.13 -7.77 5.73
C THR A 22 -25.37 -6.90 5.49
N THR A 23 -26.46 -7.15 6.22
CA THR A 23 -27.67 -6.32 6.19
C THR A 23 -27.36 -4.85 6.50
N GLU A 24 -26.46 -4.60 7.44
CA GLU A 24 -26.07 -3.25 7.88
C GLU A 24 -25.29 -2.49 6.81
N GLU A 25 -24.52 -3.20 6.00
CA GLU A 25 -23.62 -2.61 5.00
C GLU A 25 -24.22 -2.59 3.59
N ILE A 26 -25.39 -3.23 3.36
CA ILE A 26 -26.02 -3.40 2.05
C ILE A 26 -26.17 -2.09 1.29
N GLU A 27 -26.57 -1.01 1.95
CA GLU A 27 -26.80 0.28 1.29
C GLU A 27 -25.51 0.82 0.68
N SER A 28 -24.41 0.80 1.45
CA SER A 28 -23.09 1.22 0.97
C SER A 28 -22.53 0.29 -0.10
N PHE A 29 -22.75 -1.03 0.05
CA PHE A 29 -22.32 -2.03 -0.91
C PHE A 29 -23.02 -1.84 -2.27
N MET A 30 -24.31 -1.51 -2.28
CA MET A 30 -25.10 -1.28 -3.49
C MET A 30 -24.71 0.00 -4.26
N GLN A 31 -24.07 0.97 -3.59
CA GLN A 31 -23.57 2.21 -4.22
C GLN A 31 -22.33 1.97 -5.10
N THR A 32 -21.59 0.89 -4.84
CA THR A 32 -20.47 0.49 -5.69
C THR A 32 -20.97 -0.44 -6.80
N PRO A 33 -20.59 -0.28 -8.07
CA PRO A 33 -20.91 -1.28 -9.09
C PRO A 33 -19.98 -2.49 -8.98
N CYS A 34 -20.47 -3.69 -9.34
CA CYS A 34 -19.65 -4.92 -9.35
C CYS A 34 -18.34 -4.77 -10.15
N SER A 35 -18.39 -4.05 -11.28
CA SER A 35 -17.21 -3.76 -12.11
C SER A 35 -16.20 -2.83 -11.43
N GLY A 36 -16.64 -2.06 -10.43
CA GLY A 36 -15.79 -1.21 -9.60
C GLY A 36 -14.95 -2.00 -8.60
N GLN A 37 -15.43 -3.15 -8.13
CA GLN A 37 -14.72 -3.96 -7.13
C GLN A 37 -13.44 -4.60 -7.68
N ASP A 38 -13.45 -5.12 -8.91
CA ASP A 38 -12.23 -5.64 -9.54
C ASP A 38 -11.16 -4.56 -9.69
N ASN A 39 -11.58 -3.33 -10.03
CA ASN A 39 -10.67 -2.19 -10.12
C ASN A 39 -10.15 -1.79 -8.74
N LEU A 40 -11.00 -1.79 -7.71
CA LEU A 40 -10.58 -1.52 -6.33
C LEU A 40 -9.58 -2.57 -5.82
N VAL A 41 -9.80 -3.86 -6.08
CA VAL A 41 -8.85 -4.93 -5.72
C VAL A 41 -7.51 -4.73 -6.44
N LYS A 42 -7.53 -4.40 -7.74
CA LYS A 42 -6.30 -4.11 -8.50
C LYS A 42 -5.59 -2.87 -7.97
N ILE A 43 -6.32 -1.82 -7.62
CA ILE A 43 -5.76 -0.59 -7.05
C ILE A 43 -5.16 -0.89 -5.68
N ASN A 44 -5.86 -1.59 -4.80
CA ASN A 44 -5.35 -1.95 -3.47
C ASN A 44 -4.06 -2.78 -3.55
N LYS A 45 -3.97 -3.73 -4.49
CA LYS A 45 -2.72 -4.47 -4.75
C LYS A 45 -1.59 -3.55 -5.21
N LYS A 46 -1.87 -2.61 -6.10
CA LYS A 46 -0.87 -1.62 -6.55
C LYS A 46 -0.43 -0.70 -5.41
N VAL A 47 -1.36 -0.25 -4.56
CA VAL A 47 -1.08 0.58 -3.38
C VAL A 47 -0.19 -0.17 -2.40
N ALA A 48 -0.50 -1.43 -2.09
CA ALA A 48 0.33 -2.26 -1.22
C ALA A 48 1.75 -2.46 -1.77
N ALA A 49 1.88 -2.69 -3.08
CA ALA A 49 3.18 -2.81 -3.74
C ALA A 49 3.98 -1.48 -3.72
N LEU A 50 3.30 -0.34 -3.86
CA LEU A 50 3.94 0.98 -3.75
C LEU A 50 4.39 1.26 -2.32
N ASP A 51 3.59 0.92 -1.31
CA ASP A 51 3.95 1.06 0.10
C ASP A 51 5.21 0.25 0.45
N GLN A 52 5.32 -0.97 -0.07
CA GLN A 52 6.53 -1.77 0.09
C GLN A 52 7.76 -1.10 -0.54
N LYS A 53 7.63 -0.57 -1.77
CA LYS A 53 8.73 0.14 -2.44
C LYS A 53 9.16 1.40 -1.69
N ILE A 54 8.23 2.13 -1.09
CA ILE A 54 8.54 3.30 -0.25
C ILE A 54 9.37 2.88 0.97
N LYS A 55 9.00 1.79 1.63
CA LYS A 55 9.77 1.24 2.75
C LYS A 55 11.18 0.83 2.35
N GLU A 56 11.33 0.16 1.20
CA GLU A 56 12.64 -0.21 0.65
C GLU A 56 13.51 1.02 0.35
N MET A 57 12.93 2.06 -0.26
CA MET A 57 13.65 3.33 -0.51
C MET A 57 14.08 4.03 0.79
N ALA A 58 13.24 4.00 1.83
CA ALA A 58 13.59 4.58 3.13
C ALA A 58 14.78 3.86 3.78
N LEU A 59 14.89 2.54 3.65
CA LEU A 59 16.04 1.77 4.13
C LEU A 59 17.32 2.11 3.36
N ILE A 60 17.23 2.25 2.03
CA ILE A 60 18.35 2.66 1.19
C ILE A 60 18.80 4.07 1.56
N GLN A 61 17.87 4.99 1.78
CA GLN A 61 18.17 6.36 2.21
C GLN A 61 18.93 6.38 3.54
N GLY A 62 18.46 5.63 4.55
CA GLY A 62 19.17 5.52 5.82
C GLY A 62 20.60 4.99 5.67
N THR A 63 20.79 3.98 4.81
CA THR A 63 22.12 3.43 4.51
C THR A 63 23.03 4.48 3.85
N LEU A 64 22.48 5.29 2.94
CA LEU A 64 23.21 6.35 2.27
C LEU A 64 23.59 7.48 3.23
N ASP A 65 22.67 7.87 4.12
CA ASP A 65 22.91 8.88 5.16
C ASP A 65 24.04 8.44 6.11
N ASP A 66 24.05 7.17 6.52
CA ASP A 66 25.13 6.59 7.33
C ASP A 66 26.47 6.59 6.58
N ALA A 67 26.47 6.22 5.30
CA ALA A 67 27.67 6.24 4.46
C ALA A 67 28.22 7.68 4.30
N LEU A 68 27.35 8.66 4.07
CA LEU A 68 27.70 10.07 3.99
C LEU A 68 28.28 10.57 5.30
N LYS A 69 27.68 10.22 6.44
CA LYS A 69 28.18 10.59 7.76
C LYS A 69 29.58 10.04 7.99
N ASN A 70 29.80 8.76 7.69
CA ASN A 70 31.11 8.13 7.80
C ASN A 70 32.15 8.81 6.91
N LEU A 71 31.77 9.18 5.67
CA LEU A 71 32.67 9.90 4.76
C LEU A 71 33.02 11.28 5.29
N VAL A 72 32.03 12.04 5.78
CA VAL A 72 32.23 13.36 6.37
C VAL A 72 33.15 13.28 7.58
N ASP A 73 32.96 12.28 8.45
CA ASP A 73 33.80 12.08 9.61
C ASP A 73 35.24 11.72 9.19
N HIS A 74 35.41 10.89 8.15
CA HIS A 74 36.72 10.56 7.60
C HIS A 74 37.43 11.80 7.03
N VAL A 75 36.73 12.63 6.25
CA VAL A 75 37.29 13.88 5.71
C VAL A 75 37.71 14.85 6.83
N LYS A 76 36.93 14.94 7.92
CA LYS A 76 37.31 15.75 9.09
C LYS A 76 38.56 15.23 9.79
N THR A 77 38.75 13.91 9.85
CA THR A 77 39.98 13.32 10.40
C THR A 77 41.20 13.55 9.51
N LEU A 78 41.00 13.80 8.21
CA LEU A 78 42.04 14.12 7.23
C LEU A 78 42.38 15.62 7.15
N GLY A 79 42.14 16.41 8.21
CA GLY A 79 42.43 17.86 8.25
C GLY A 79 43.81 18.26 7.68
N PRO A 80 44.06 19.55 7.42
CA PRO A 80 44.59 20.22 6.21
C PRO A 80 45.82 19.63 5.46
N ALA A 81 46.01 18.31 5.41
CA ALA A 81 47.14 17.67 4.75
C ALA A 81 47.01 17.58 3.20
N VAL A 82 46.07 18.30 2.58
CA VAL A 82 45.85 18.31 1.12
C VAL A 82 46.20 19.67 0.50
N THR A 83 47.08 20.43 1.13
CA THR A 83 47.73 21.61 0.53
C THR A 83 49.24 21.50 0.71
N GLU A 84 49.89 20.71 -0.14
CA GLU A 84 51.30 20.90 -0.54
C GLU A 84 51.35 21.02 -2.07
#